data_AF-A0A7K7VR67-F1
#
_entry.id   AF-A0A7K7VR67-F1
#
_cell.length_a   1.000
_cell.length_b   1.000
_cell.length_c   1.000
_cell.angle_alpha   90.00
_cell.angle_beta   90.00
_cell.angle_gamma   90.00
#
_symmetry.space_group_name_H-M   'P 1'
#
loop_
_entity.id
_entity.type
_entity.pdbx_description
1 polymer ?
#
loop_
_entity_poly.entity_id
_entity_poly.type
_entity_poly.pdbx_seq_one_letter_code
_entity_poly.pdbx_strand_id
1 'polypeptide(L)'
;MDKGPFSVEWLAQSSCGTTREVPALGVPPSPGDLGIPWPQELPQSSGPKHSAEAGAGRPRTKFSSAQLQELERSFREQRYIGASEKRRLAAALGLSQSQIKTWFQNRRMKFKRQTQDAR
;
A
#
# COMPACT_ATOMS: atom_id res chain seq x y z
N MET A 1 -9.25 -22.74 -11.35
CA MET A 1 -8.89 -22.32 -9.98
C MET A 1 -8.84 -20.80 -9.97
N ASP A 2 -9.82 -20.17 -9.32
CA ASP A 2 -10.05 -18.73 -9.31
C ASP A 2 -8.96 -18.02 -8.49
N LYS A 3 -7.91 -17.49 -9.16
CA LYS A 3 -6.84 -16.75 -8.48
C LYS A 3 -7.32 -15.32 -8.22
N GLY A 4 -7.98 -15.14 -7.07
CA GLY A 4 -8.45 -13.84 -6.61
C GLY A 4 -7.32 -12.82 -6.36
N PRO A 5 -7.59 -11.51 -6.48
CA PRO A 5 -6.59 -10.44 -6.68
C PRO A 5 -5.80 -9.99 -5.43
N PHE A 6 -5.56 -10.87 -4.44
CA PHE A 6 -4.96 -10.46 -3.15
C PHE A 6 -3.87 -11.39 -2.61
N SER A 7 -3.29 -12.27 -3.43
CA SER A 7 -2.07 -12.97 -3.05
C SER A 7 -0.85 -12.06 -3.24
N VAL A 8 0.12 -12.12 -2.34
CA VAL A 8 1.38 -11.33 -2.41
C VAL A 8 2.14 -11.62 -3.73
N GLU A 9 1.91 -12.80 -4.31
CA GLU A 9 2.37 -13.20 -5.64
C GLU A 9 1.78 -12.35 -6.78
N TRP A 10 0.54 -11.87 -6.68
CA TRP A 10 -0.08 -11.01 -7.70
C TRP A 10 0.59 -9.63 -7.74
N LEU A 11 0.97 -9.10 -6.57
CA LEU A 11 1.69 -7.83 -6.49
C LEU A 11 3.15 -7.97 -6.98
N ALA A 12 3.73 -9.17 -6.88
CA ALA A 12 5.05 -9.48 -7.43
C ALA A 12 5.02 -9.80 -8.95
N GLN A 13 3.90 -10.31 -9.47
CA GLN A 13 3.74 -10.65 -10.90
C GLN A 13 3.31 -9.48 -11.80
N SER A 14 3.08 -8.28 -11.26
CA SER A 14 2.94 -7.05 -12.07
C SER A 14 4.22 -6.22 -12.15
N SER A 15 5.37 -6.78 -11.78
CA SER A 15 6.66 -6.21 -12.12
C SER A 15 7.69 -7.30 -12.42
N CYS A 16 7.55 -7.93 -13.58
CA CYS A 16 8.61 -8.16 -14.58
C CYS A 16 8.15 -9.23 -15.59
N GLY A 17 8.38 -8.99 -16.88
CA GLY A 17 8.29 -10.04 -17.89
C GLY A 17 7.69 -9.63 -19.24
N THR A 18 8.49 -8.93 -20.04
CA THR A 18 8.76 -9.24 -21.46
C THR A 18 7.63 -9.26 -22.52
N THR A 19 7.83 -8.41 -23.52
CA THR A 19 7.50 -8.55 -24.96
C THR A 19 6.12 -9.06 -25.38
N ARG A 20 5.28 -8.12 -25.86
CA ARG A 20 4.31 -8.41 -26.94
C ARG A 20 4.81 -7.64 -28.15
N GLU A 21 5.25 -8.39 -29.16
CA GLU A 21 5.52 -7.97 -30.52
C GLU A 21 4.44 -6.97 -30.98
N VAL A 22 4.83 -5.71 -31.18
CA VAL A 22 4.08 -4.75 -31.99
C VAL A 22 4.83 -4.60 -33.32
N PRO A 23 4.20 -4.87 -34.46
CA PRO A 23 4.88 -4.76 -35.75
C PRO A 23 5.07 -3.29 -36.11
N ALA A 24 6.31 -2.97 -36.49
CA ALA A 24 6.76 -1.89 -37.36
C ALA A 24 6.12 -0.49 -37.14
N LEU A 25 6.86 0.40 -36.47
CA LEU A 25 7.43 1.62 -37.08
C LEU A 25 8.38 2.27 -36.04
N GLY A 26 9.70 2.10 -36.24
CA GLY A 26 10.74 2.93 -35.60
C GLY A 26 11.43 2.34 -34.36
N VAL A 27 12.38 1.41 -34.53
CA VAL A 27 13.37 1.08 -33.50
C VAL A 27 14.52 2.10 -33.56
N PRO A 28 14.88 2.81 -32.46
CA PRO A 28 16.21 3.42 -32.39
C PRO A 28 17.24 2.32 -32.05
N PRO A 29 18.42 2.29 -32.70
CA PRO A 29 19.43 1.28 -32.45
C PRO A 29 20.07 1.43 -31.06
N SER A 30 20.33 0.29 -30.41
CA SER A 30 21.12 0.21 -29.18
C SER A 30 22.50 0.83 -29.37
N PRO A 31 22.95 1.77 -28.51
CA PRO A 31 24.30 2.29 -28.56
C PRO A 31 25.21 1.40 -27.73
N GLY A 32 25.73 0.36 -28.38
CA GLY A 32 26.94 -0.33 -27.96
C GLY A 32 28.15 0.35 -28.57
N ASP A 33 28.34 1.64 -28.33
CA ASP A 33 29.59 2.37 -28.49
C ASP A 33 29.35 3.78 -27.94
N LEU A 34 30.25 4.28 -27.09
CA LEU A 34 30.21 5.59 -26.42
C LEU A 34 29.34 5.65 -25.13
N GLY A 35 30.03 5.53 -23.99
CA GLY A 35 29.45 5.58 -22.65
C GLY A 35 28.91 6.96 -22.25
N ILE A 36 27.60 7.19 -22.45
CA ILE A 36 26.82 8.23 -21.77
C ILE A 36 25.43 7.65 -21.40
N PRO A 37 25.04 7.60 -20.10
CA PRO A 37 23.73 7.13 -19.65
C PRO A 37 22.61 8.16 -19.88
N TRP A 38 21.42 7.59 -20.12
CA TRP A 38 20.11 8.15 -20.51
C TRP A 38 19.67 9.50 -19.87
N PRO A 39 18.97 10.38 -20.63
CA PRO A 39 19.06 11.83 -20.46
C PRO A 39 18.05 12.46 -19.49
N GLN A 40 18.57 13.46 -18.77
CA GLN A 40 17.88 14.61 -18.19
C GLN A 40 17.30 15.45 -19.37
N GLU A 41 16.12 16.07 -19.36
CA GLU A 41 15.66 17.13 -18.45
C GLU A 41 14.12 17.33 -18.61
N LEU A 42 13.42 17.58 -17.50
CA LEU A 42 12.16 18.34 -17.51
C LEU A 42 12.31 19.52 -16.53
N PRO A 43 11.79 20.71 -16.89
CA PRO A 43 12.20 21.97 -16.28
C PRO A 43 11.73 22.16 -14.85
N GLN A 44 12.55 22.92 -14.15
CA GLN A 44 12.59 23.20 -12.72
C GLN A 44 11.30 23.87 -12.21
N SER A 45 10.77 23.35 -11.10
CA SER A 45 9.93 24.14 -10.19
C SER A 45 10.37 23.87 -8.75
N SER A 46 10.82 24.95 -8.13
CA SER A 46 11.52 25.05 -6.86
C SER A 46 10.72 24.47 -5.68
N GLY A 47 11.32 23.53 -4.94
CA GLY A 47 10.83 23.08 -3.63
C GLY A 47 12.01 22.53 -2.80
N PRO A 48 12.13 22.86 -1.50
CA PRO A 48 13.39 22.74 -0.77
C PRO A 48 13.81 21.28 -0.53
N LYS A 49 15.11 21.05 -0.70
CA LYS A 49 15.88 19.87 -0.34
C LYS A 49 15.39 19.24 0.98
N HIS A 50 14.81 18.05 0.89
CA HIS A 50 14.98 17.05 1.94
C HIS A 50 15.67 15.83 1.35
N SER A 51 16.75 15.48 2.04
CA SER A 51 17.75 14.48 1.69
C SER A 51 17.14 13.12 1.38
N ALA A 52 17.83 12.40 0.51
CA ALA A 52 17.59 11.01 0.20
C ALA A 52 17.51 10.14 1.47
N GLU A 53 16.35 9.52 1.70
CA GLU A 53 16.24 8.29 2.46
C GLU A 53 15.36 7.32 1.66
N ALA A 54 16.03 6.45 0.91
CA ALA A 54 15.41 5.34 0.22
C ALA A 54 14.73 4.41 1.24
N GLY A 55 13.43 4.17 1.04
CA GLY A 55 12.83 2.86 1.29
C GLY A 55 12.62 2.39 2.74
N ALA A 56 12.76 3.21 3.77
CA ALA A 56 12.33 2.83 5.12
C ALA A 56 10.83 3.13 5.31
N GLY A 57 9.97 2.22 4.86
CA GLY A 57 8.54 2.29 5.16
C GLY A 57 8.31 2.54 6.65
N ARG A 58 7.33 3.40 6.99
CA ARG A 58 7.05 3.82 8.39
C ARG A 58 7.20 2.63 9.34
N PRO A 59 8.01 2.75 10.42
CA PRO A 59 8.30 1.64 11.32
C PRO A 59 6.98 1.01 11.78
N ARG A 60 6.90 -0.31 11.63
CA ARG A 60 5.67 -1.07 11.83
C ARG A 60 5.39 -1.18 13.33
N THR A 61 4.63 -0.23 13.86
CA THR A 61 4.22 -0.25 15.27
C THR A 61 3.20 -1.36 15.51
N LYS A 62 3.44 -2.20 16.52
CA LYS A 62 2.43 -3.15 17.04
C LYS A 62 1.50 -2.41 18.00
N PHE A 63 0.20 -2.65 17.89
CA PHE A 63 -0.78 -2.18 18.87
C PHE A 63 -0.67 -3.02 20.15
N SER A 64 -0.87 -2.37 21.30
CA SER A 64 -0.98 -3.03 22.61
C SER A 64 -2.23 -3.91 22.67
N SER A 65 -2.22 -4.91 23.55
CA SER A 65 -3.39 -5.79 23.80
C SER A 65 -4.64 -4.98 24.17
N ALA A 66 -4.51 -4.01 25.06
CA ALA A 66 -5.63 -3.14 25.46
C ALA A 66 -6.20 -2.33 24.29
N GLN A 67 -5.32 -1.83 23.40
CA GLN A 67 -5.74 -1.11 22.19
C GLN A 67 -6.50 -2.02 21.23
N LEU A 68 -6.02 -3.26 21.03
CA LEU A 68 -6.70 -4.24 20.18
C LEU A 68 -8.06 -4.63 20.74
N GLN A 69 -8.19 -4.80 22.05
CA GLN A 69 -9.47 -5.14 22.70
C GLN A 69 -10.52 -4.05 22.48
N GLU A 70 -10.15 -2.79 22.63
CA GLU A 70 -11.08 -1.66 22.42
C GLU A 70 -11.49 -1.53 20.94
N LEU A 71 -10.53 -1.69 20.02
CA LEU A 71 -10.80 -1.69 18.58
C LEU A 71 -11.72 -2.84 18.17
N GLU A 72 -11.52 -4.04 18.72
CA GLU A 72 -12.35 -5.21 18.46
C GLU A 72 -13.75 -5.07 19.06
N ARG A 73 -13.87 -4.48 20.26
CA ARG A 73 -15.17 -4.14 20.85
C ARG A 73 -15.96 -3.24 19.91
N SER A 74 -15.36 -2.13 19.50
CA SER A 74 -15.99 -1.18 18.57
C SER A 74 -16.34 -1.83 17.23
N PHE A 75 -15.49 -2.74 16.71
CA PHE A 75 -15.74 -3.44 15.45
C PHE A 75 -16.94 -4.40 15.51
N ARG A 76 -17.19 -5.03 16.66
CA ARG A 76 -18.35 -5.91 16.86
C ARG A 76 -19.66 -5.11 16.80
N GLU A 77 -19.66 -3.88 17.29
CA GLU A 77 -20.81 -2.98 17.25
C GLU A 77 -21.00 -2.39 15.84
N GLN A 78 -19.92 -1.87 15.24
CA GLN A 78 -19.94 -1.28 13.91
C GLN A 78 -18.74 -1.74 13.07
N ARG A 79 -19.02 -2.49 11.99
CA ARG A 79 -17.99 -2.96 11.04
C ARG A 79 -17.30 -1.83 10.27
N TYR A 80 -17.90 -0.64 10.24
CA TYR A 80 -17.42 0.56 9.56
C TYR A 80 -17.56 1.75 10.52
N ILE A 81 -16.49 2.52 10.70
CA ILE A 81 -16.52 3.70 11.57
C ILE A 81 -16.66 4.98 10.77
N GLY A 82 -17.48 5.89 11.29
CA GLY A 82 -17.61 7.26 10.78
C GLY A 82 -16.44 8.16 11.18
N ALA A 83 -16.45 9.41 10.69
CA ALA A 83 -15.41 10.39 11.00
C ALA A 83 -15.36 10.80 12.48
N SER A 84 -16.53 10.98 13.11
CA SER A 84 -16.64 11.35 14.53
C SER A 84 -16.12 10.24 15.43
N GLU A 85 -16.53 9.00 15.17
CA GLU A 85 -16.11 7.84 15.97
C GLU A 85 -14.62 7.55 15.82
N LYS A 86 -14.09 7.70 14.61
CA LYS A 86 -12.64 7.63 14.34
C LYS A 86 -11.86 8.64 15.17
N ARG A 87 -12.34 9.88 15.28
CA ARG A 87 -11.73 10.92 16.13
C ARG A 87 -11.75 10.52 17.61
N ARG A 88 -12.87 9.99 18.10
CA ARG A 88 -13.03 9.52 19.48
C ARG A 88 -12.05 8.41 19.83
N LEU A 89 -11.98 7.36 19.01
CA LEU A 89 -11.08 6.22 19.23
C LEU A 89 -9.60 6.60 19.12
N ALA A 90 -9.26 7.49 18.18
CA ALA A 90 -7.91 8.01 18.04
C ALA A 90 -7.44 8.70 19.33
N ALA A 91 -8.27 9.58 19.89
CA ALA A 91 -7.96 10.28 21.14
C ALA A 91 -7.90 9.30 22.33
N ALA A 92 -8.85 8.38 22.45
CA ALA A 92 -8.92 7.43 23.57
C ALA A 92 -7.74 6.45 23.61
N LEU A 93 -7.24 6.02 22.44
CA LEU A 93 -6.19 5.00 22.34
C LEU A 93 -4.79 5.56 22.10
N GLY A 94 -4.65 6.88 21.97
CA GLY A 94 -3.39 7.54 21.61
C GLY A 94 -2.89 7.16 20.21
N LEU A 95 -3.82 6.91 19.28
CA LEU A 95 -3.52 6.48 17.91
C LEU A 95 -3.93 7.56 16.91
N SER A 96 -3.30 7.57 15.73
CA SER A 96 -3.73 8.46 14.64
C SER A 96 -5.01 7.93 13.97
N GLN A 97 -5.84 8.84 13.46
CA GLN A 97 -7.03 8.50 12.67
C GLN A 97 -6.70 7.58 11.47
N SER A 98 -5.49 7.74 10.88
CA SER A 98 -5.01 6.89 9.79
C SER A 98 -4.75 5.46 10.26
N GLN A 99 -4.12 5.26 11.42
CA GLN A 99 -3.92 3.94 12.01
C GLN A 99 -5.24 3.25 12.32
N ILE A 100 -6.22 3.98 12.88
CA ILE A 100 -7.57 3.45 13.12
C ILE A 100 -8.21 3.05 11.78
N LYS A 101 -8.15 3.90 10.75
CA LYS A 101 -8.67 3.59 9.40
C LYS A 101 -8.08 2.29 8.85
N THR A 102 -6.76 2.17 8.89
CA THR A 102 -6.02 1.01 8.38
C THR A 102 -6.35 -0.26 9.18
N TRP A 103 -6.45 -0.15 10.51
CA TRP A 103 -6.86 -1.28 11.35
C TRP A 103 -8.25 -1.78 10.98
N PHE A 104 -9.24 -0.89 10.84
CA PHE A 104 -10.61 -1.26 10.46
C PHE A 104 -10.69 -1.83 9.03
N GLN A 105 -9.85 -1.37 8.11
CA GLN A 105 -9.73 -1.97 6.79
C GLN A 105 -9.19 -3.41 6.88
N ASN A 106 -8.08 -3.60 7.58
CA ASN A 106 -7.47 -4.92 7.78
C ASN A 106 -8.42 -5.88 8.50
N ARG A 107 -9.16 -5.39 9.51
CA ARG A 107 -10.08 -6.20 10.28
C ARG A 107 -11.23 -6.74 9.43
N ARG A 108 -11.82 -5.89 8.56
CA ARG A 108 -12.86 -6.31 7.60
C ARG A 108 -12.34 -7.35 6.61
N MET A 109 -11.10 -7.20 6.11
CA MET A 109 -10.51 -8.20 5.22
C MET A 109 -10.34 -9.55 5.90
N LYS A 110 -9.87 -9.57 7.15
CA LYS A 110 -9.79 -10.79 7.96
C LYS A 110 -11.17 -11.42 8.18
N PHE A 111 -12.17 -10.62 8.53
CA PHE A 111 -13.54 -11.10 8.72
C PHE A 111 -14.11 -11.73 7.44
N LYS A 112 -13.97 -11.05 6.29
CA LYS A 112 -14.40 -11.59 4.99
C LYS A 112 -13.74 -12.94 4.68
N ARG A 113 -12.43 -13.06 4.90
CA ARG A 113 -11.71 -14.32 4.67
C ARG A 113 -12.24 -15.43 5.58
N GLN A 114 -12.46 -15.15 6.86
CA GLN A 114 -13.02 -16.13 7.80
C GLN A 114 -14.42 -16.59 7.41
N THR A 115 -15.25 -15.71 6.84
CA THR A 115 -16.59 -16.08 6.36
C THR A 115 -16.55 -16.89 5.06
N GLN A 116 -15.57 -16.67 4.19
CA GLN A 116 -15.42 -17.40 2.91
C GLN A 116 -14.74 -18.76 3.06
N ASP A 117 -13.78 -18.88 3.98
CA ASP A 117 -13.05 -20.12 4.28
C ASP A 117 -13.92 -21.13 5.06
N ALA A 118 -14.98 -20.64 5.70
CA ALA A 118 -15.98 -21.45 6.42
C ALA A 118 -17.08 -22.03 5.50
N ARG A 119 -16.99 -21.85 4.18
CA ARG A 119 -17.93 -22.36 3.18
C ARG A 119 -17.25 -23.30 2.21
#